data_AF-A0AAX3JBG5-F1
#
_entry.id   AF-A0AAX3JBG5-F1
#
_cell.length_a   1.000
_cell.length_b   1.000
_cell.length_c   1.000
_cell.angle_alpha   90.00
_cell.angle_beta   90.00
_cell.angle_gamma   90.00
#
_symmetry.space_group_name_H-M   'P 1'
#
loop_
_entity.id
_entity.type
_entity.pdbx_description
1 polymer ?
#
loop_
_entity_poly.entity_id
_entity_poly.type
_entity_poly.pdbx_seq_one_letter_code
_entity_poly.pdbx_strand_id
1 'polypeptide(L)'
;MTSTTQTMSQKLARDSLGNAATFEGGVYVTKNGVSELFIQTAAERQAEIREIEQERNINALFKLAMQAKKEIADGKGMSPDDVLGRLRAARK
;
A
#
# COMPACT_ATOMS: atom_id res chain seq x y z
N MET A 1 -1.21 16.49 -8.28
CA MET A 1 -1.33 17.58 -7.30
C MET A 1 0.04 17.79 -6.69
N THR A 2 0.64 18.97 -6.83
CA THR A 2 1.90 19.30 -6.16
C THR A 2 1.59 19.53 -4.68
N SER A 3 1.75 18.52 -3.83
CA SER A 3 1.77 18.75 -2.38
C SER A 3 2.95 19.64 -2.07
N THR A 4 2.68 20.91 -1.77
CA THR A 4 3.67 21.81 -1.19
C THR A 4 3.97 21.28 0.20
N THR A 5 5.05 20.52 0.30
CA THR A 5 5.55 19.97 1.56
C THR A 5 5.75 21.08 2.58
N GLN A 6 4.86 21.17 3.57
CA GLN A 6 4.89 22.22 4.57
C GLN A 6 5.89 21.87 5.67
N THR A 7 6.63 22.87 6.14
CA THR A 7 7.58 22.72 7.24
C THR A 7 7.20 23.65 8.38
N MET A 8 7.30 23.18 9.63
CA MET A 8 7.07 24.00 10.82
C MET A 8 8.09 23.71 11.93
N SER A 9 8.20 24.63 12.89
CA SER A 9 9.05 24.42 14.07
C SER A 9 8.40 23.44 15.06
N GLN A 10 9.21 22.75 15.85
CA GLN A 10 8.74 21.86 16.93
C GLN A 10 7.84 22.57 17.94
N LYS A 11 8.10 23.85 18.23
CA LYS A 11 7.24 24.65 19.11
C LYS A 11 5.84 24.80 18.51
N LEU A 12 5.76 25.26 17.26
CA LEU A 12 4.48 25.45 16.56
C LEU A 12 3.71 24.13 16.41
N ALA A 13 4.42 23.04 16.12
CA ALA A 13 3.81 21.71 16.05
C ALA A 13 3.15 21.30 17.37
N ARG A 14 3.84 21.49 18.51
CA ARG A 14 3.30 21.17 19.84
C ARG A 14 2.07 22.01 20.17
N ASP A 15 2.12 23.30 19.89
CA ASP A 15 1.02 24.23 20.14
C ASP A 15 -0.22 23.89 19.26
N SER A 16 0.00 23.19 18.13
CA SER A 16 -1.05 22.86 17.16
C SER A 16 -1.60 21.43 17.27
N LEU A 17 -1.10 20.59 18.18
CA LEU A 17 -1.51 19.16 18.29
C LEU A 17 -3.01 18.95 18.54
N GLY A 18 -3.72 19.95 19.07
CA GLY A 18 -5.17 19.93 19.26
C GLY A 18 -5.99 20.16 17.97
N ASN A 19 -5.34 20.52 16.86
CA ASN A 19 -5.99 20.83 15.59
C ASN A 19 -5.41 19.98 14.45
N ALA A 20 -6.11 18.88 14.12
CA ALA A 20 -5.68 17.96 13.05
C ALA A 20 -5.54 18.65 11.68
N ALA A 21 -6.34 19.70 11.40
CA ALA A 21 -6.27 20.44 10.14
C ALA A 21 -4.91 21.12 9.91
N THR A 22 -4.14 21.37 10.97
CA THR A 22 -2.78 21.92 10.87
C THR A 22 -1.78 20.92 10.27
N PHE A 23 -2.14 19.64 10.20
CA PHE A 23 -1.28 18.56 9.70
C PHE A 23 -1.84 17.88 8.43
N GLU A 24 -2.94 18.40 7.86
CA GLU A 24 -3.45 17.95 6.56
C GLU A 24 -2.41 18.18 5.46
N GLY A 25 -2.31 17.22 4.54
CA GLY A 25 -1.29 17.19 3.50
C GLY A 25 0.11 16.78 4.00
N GLY A 26 0.27 16.58 5.31
CA GLY A 26 1.52 16.15 5.94
C GLY A 26 2.55 17.27 6.11
N VAL A 27 3.18 17.30 7.27
CA VAL A 27 4.07 18.39 7.68
C VAL A 27 5.38 17.85 8.25
N TYR A 28 6.49 18.43 7.81
CA TYR A 28 7.80 18.20 8.42
C TYR A 28 8.01 19.15 9.60
N VAL A 29 8.29 18.58 10.77
CA VAL A 29 8.61 19.30 11.99
C VAL A 29 10.12 19.39 12.14
N THR A 30 10.61 20.61 12.28
CA THR A 30 12.03 20.93 12.40
C THR A 30 12.39 21.44 13.78
N LYS A 31 13.62 21.18 14.19
CA LYS A 31 14.25 21.76 15.37
C LYS A 31 15.63 22.28 14.97
N ASN A 32 15.89 23.56 15.24
CA ASN A 32 17.13 24.23 14.84
C ASN A 32 17.46 24.08 13.34
N GLY A 33 16.43 24.09 12.48
CA GLY A 33 16.59 23.95 11.03
C GLY A 33 16.76 22.52 10.51
N VAL A 34 16.83 21.51 11.38
CA VAL A 34 16.92 20.09 10.99
C VAL A 34 15.54 19.45 11.10
N SER A 35 15.12 18.71 10.07
CA SER A 35 13.87 17.94 10.08
C SER A 35 14.00 16.72 10.99
N GLU A 36 13.12 16.59 11.97
CA GLU A 36 13.15 15.50 12.96
C GLU A 36 11.96 14.54 12.83
N LEU A 37 10.81 15.01 12.35
CA LEU A 37 9.57 14.25 12.33
C LEU A 37 8.68 14.67 11.16
N PHE A 38 7.92 13.70 10.63
CA PHE A 38 6.80 13.97 9.74
C PHE A 38 5.50 13.63 10.46
N ILE A 39 4.54 14.55 10.44
CA ILE A 39 3.20 14.36 11.03
C ILE A 39 2.18 14.50 9.90
N GLN A 40 1.26 13.54 9.83
CA GLN A 40 0.09 13.58 8.96
C GLN A 40 -1.14 13.10 9.73
N THR A 41 -2.33 13.32 9.18
CA THR A 41 -3.55 12.84 9.84
C THR A 41 -3.67 11.32 9.76
N ALA A 42 -4.34 10.71 10.74
CA ALA A 42 -4.59 9.27 10.75
C ALA A 42 -5.44 8.81 9.55
N ALA A 43 -6.37 9.67 9.09
CA ALA A 43 -7.23 9.40 7.96
C ALA A 43 -6.43 9.31 6.66
N GLU A 44 -5.52 10.25 6.41
CA GLU A 44 -4.61 10.22 5.26
C GLU A 44 -3.74 8.97 5.29
N ARG A 45 -3.16 8.64 6.45
CA ARG A 45 -2.35 7.42 6.59
C ARG A 45 -3.13 6.15 6.27
N GLN A 46 -4.39 6.06 6.69
CA GLN A 46 -5.24 4.91 6.37
C GLN A 46 -5.66 4.87 4.90
N ALA A 47 -5.88 6.02 4.26
CA ALA A 47 -6.12 6.06 2.82
C ALA A 47 -4.89 5.57 2.04
N GLU A 48 -3.70 6.06 2.38
CA GLU A 48 -2.43 5.65 1.78
C GLU A 48 -2.18 4.15 1.91
N ILE A 49 -2.37 3.57 3.12
CA ILE A 49 -2.20 2.13 3.34
C ILE A 49 -3.15 1.31 2.45
N ARG A 50 -4.43 1.72 2.35
CA ARG A 50 -5.41 1.03 1.51
C ARG A 50 -5.03 1.08 0.03
N GLU A 51 -4.55 2.21 -0.46
CA GLU A 51 -4.08 2.34 -1.83
C GLU A 51 -2.88 1.44 -2.11
N ILE A 52 -1.89 1.41 -1.19
CA ILE A 52 -0.72 0.54 -1.30
C ILE A 52 -1.13 -0.94 -1.31
N GLU A 53 -2.04 -1.35 -0.44
CA GLU A 53 -2.54 -2.72 -0.40
C GLU A 53 -3.29 -3.09 -1.68
N GLN A 54 -4.13 -2.20 -2.18
CA GLN A 54 -4.85 -2.41 -3.44
C GLN A 54 -3.88 -2.55 -4.62
N GLU A 55 -2.88 -1.68 -4.72
CA GLU A 55 -1.88 -1.73 -5.79
C GLU A 55 -1.04 -3.01 -5.72
N ARG A 56 -0.64 -3.44 -4.51
CA ARG A 56 0.06 -4.72 -4.30
C ARG A 56 -0.79 -5.90 -4.74
N ASN A 57 -2.08 -5.90 -4.41
CA ASN A 57 -3.00 -6.96 -4.80
C ASN A 57 -3.18 -7.02 -6.33
N ILE A 58 -3.36 -5.87 -6.99
CA ILE A 58 -3.47 -5.79 -8.45
C ILE A 58 -2.19 -6.32 -9.11
N ASN A 59 -1.02 -5.90 -8.63
CA ASN A 59 0.27 -6.35 -9.15
C ASN A 59 0.48 -7.86 -8.96
N ALA A 60 0.06 -8.42 -7.83
CA ALA A 60 0.12 -9.87 -7.60
C ALA A 60 -0.79 -10.63 -8.56
N LEU A 61 -2.04 -10.19 -8.75
CA LEU A 61 -2.98 -10.79 -9.70
C LEU A 61 -2.46 -10.74 -11.13
N PHE A 62 -1.89 -9.60 -11.55
CA PHE A 62 -1.28 -9.47 -12.86
C PHE A 62 -0.13 -10.46 -13.07
N LYS A 63 0.78 -10.58 -12.09
CA LYS A 63 1.89 -11.54 -12.15
C LYS A 63 1.39 -12.98 -12.25
N LEU A 64 0.38 -13.35 -11.47
CA LEU A 64 -0.24 -14.68 -11.52
C LEU A 64 -0.87 -14.96 -12.89
N ALA A 65 -1.62 -14.00 -13.45
CA ALA A 65 -2.23 -14.14 -14.77
C ALA A 65 -1.17 -14.29 -15.88
N MET A 66 -0.10 -13.51 -15.82
CA MET A 66 1.01 -13.60 -16.78
C MET A 66 1.76 -14.92 -16.66
N GLN A 67 1.95 -15.43 -15.45
CA GLN A 67 2.54 -16.74 -15.23
C GLN A 67 1.65 -17.86 -15.79
N ALA A 68 0.35 -17.86 -15.48
CA ALA A 68 -0.59 -18.85 -16.00
C ALA A 68 -0.64 -18.84 -17.53
N LYS A 69 -0.64 -17.65 -18.15
CA LYS A 69 -0.57 -17.50 -19.62
C LYS A 69 0.69 -18.15 -20.19
N LYS A 70 1.84 -17.97 -19.54
CA LYS A 70 3.11 -18.59 -19.95
C LYS A 70 3.06 -20.11 -19.79
N GLU A 71 2.53 -20.62 -18.68
CA GLU A 71 2.38 -22.06 -18.47
C GLU A 71 1.54 -22.72 -19.57
N ILE A 72 0.40 -22.11 -19.93
CA ILE A 72 -0.43 -22.59 -21.05
C ILE A 72 0.35 -22.59 -22.37
N ALA A 73 1.07 -21.51 -22.67
CA ALA A 73 1.88 -21.42 -23.89
C ALA A 73 3.01 -22.47 -23.93
N ASP A 74 3.59 -22.81 -22.78
CA ASP A 74 4.59 -23.86 -22.61
C ASP A 74 3.98 -25.28 -22.62
N GLY A 75 2.66 -25.42 -22.82
CA GLY A 75 1.97 -26.72 -22.71
C GLY A 75 1.92 -27.28 -21.29
N LYS A 76 2.20 -26.46 -20.28
CA LYS A 76 2.11 -26.82 -18.86
C LYS A 76 0.71 -26.53 -18.36
N GLY A 77 0.14 -27.47 -17.63
CA GLY A 77 -1.22 -27.35 -17.09
C GLY A 77 -1.78 -28.72 -16.73
N MET A 78 -3.02 -28.72 -16.24
CA MET A 78 -3.78 -29.95 -15.98
C MET A 78 -5.08 -29.87 -16.75
N SER A 79 -5.54 -31.00 -17.30
CA SER A 79 -6.89 -31.06 -17.86
C SER A 79 -7.93 -30.98 -16.73
N PRO A 80 -9.18 -30.60 -17.03
CA PRO A 80 -10.25 -30.63 -16.03
C PRO A 80 -10.40 -31.97 -15.31
N ASP A 81 -10.19 -33.09 -16.03
CA ASP A 81 -10.28 -34.44 -15.47
C ASP A 81 -9.13 -34.73 -14.50
N ASP A 82 -7.90 -34.30 -14.82
CA ASP A 82 -6.74 -34.43 -13.93
C ASP A 82 -6.95 -33.63 -12.63
N VAL A 83 -7.47 -32.42 -12.75
CA VAL A 83 -7.79 -31.56 -11.60
C VAL A 83 -8.87 -32.21 -10.74
N LEU A 84 -9.95 -32.72 -11.34
CA LEU A 84 -11.04 -33.38 -10.64
C LEU A 84 -10.55 -34.65 -9.92
N GLY A 85 -9.69 -35.44 -10.56
CA GLY A 85 -9.05 -36.61 -9.96
C GLY A 85 -8.24 -36.24 -8.71
N ARG A 86 -7.40 -35.21 -8.80
CA ARG A 86 -6.58 -34.72 -7.69
C ARG A 86 -7.42 -34.18 -6.52
N LEU A 87 -8.48 -33.42 -6.82
CA LEU A 87 -9.40 -32.90 -5.79
C LEU A 87 -10.12 -34.04 -5.04
N ARG A 88 -10.53 -35.09 -5.75
CA ARG A 88 -11.15 -36.28 -5.13
C ARG A 88 -10.16 -37.06 -4.27
N ALA A 89 -8.91 -37.18 -4.71
CA ALA A 89 -7.86 -37.87 -3.97
C ALA A 89 -7.51 -37.16 -2.65
N ALA A 90 -7.49 -35.82 -2.64
CA ALA A 90 -7.18 -35.02 -1.45
C ALA A 90 -8.28 -35.00 -0.37
N ARG A 91 -9.44 -35.60 -0.64
CA ARG A 91 -10.57 -35.72 0.31
C ARG A 91 -10.56 -37.05 1.09
N LYS A 92 -9.66 -37.96 0.76
CA LYS A 92 -9.43 -39.21 1.51
C LYS A 92 -8.36 -39.00 2.56
#